data_AF-A0A0H3BXH7-F1
#
_entry.id   AF-A0A0H3BXH7-F1
#
_cell.length_a   1.000
_cell.length_b   1.000
_cell.length_c   1.000
_cell.angle_alpha   90.00
_cell.angle_beta   90.00
_cell.angle_gamma   90.00
#
_symmetry.space_group_name_H-M   'P 1'
#
loop_
_entity.id
_entity.type
_entity.pdbx_description
1 polymer ?
#
loop_
_entity_poly.entity_id
_entity_poly.type
_entity_poly.pdbx_seq_one_letter_code
_entity_poly.pdbx_strand_id
1 'polypeptide(L)'
;MILERVEIVGFRGINRLSLMLEQNNVLIGENAWGKSSLLDALTLLLSPELDLYHFVREDFWFPPGDIKGREHHLHIILTFRETQPGRHRVRRYRALEACWSPCEDDFHRIFYRLEGECGADGSVMTLRSFLNSDGQPLPVENINDQVRHLVRLMPVLRLRDARFMRRIRNGTVPNVPDVEVTARQLDFLARELATRPQNLTDGQIRQGLSAMVQLLEHYFSEQGAGQARHRLMRRRSQNEQRSWRYLDIINRMIDKPGSRSHRVILLGLFSTLLQAKGTLRLHKDARPLLLVEDPETRLHPIMLSVAWQLLNLLPLQRIATTNSGELLSLTPVEHVVRLVRESSRVAAWRLGPGGLSAEDGRRIAFHIRFNRASSLFARCWLLVEGETETWVINELARQCGHHFDAEGIKVIEFAQSGLKPLVKFARRMGIEWHVLVDGDEAGKKYAATVRSLLNNDREEEREHLTALPALDMEHFMYRQGFADVFHRVAQLPPNVPMNTRKIITKAIHRSSKPDLAIEVAMEAGRRGIDAVPPLFRKMFSRVVWLARGRAD
;
A
#
# COMPACT_ATOMS: atom_id res chain seq x y z
N MET A 1 1.54 22.81 -7.20
CA MET A 1 2.71 21.96 -6.96
C MET A 1 2.24 20.69 -6.28
N ILE A 2 3.05 19.64 -6.35
CA ILE A 2 2.86 18.38 -5.63
C ILE A 2 4.12 18.11 -4.81
N LEU A 3 4.01 17.40 -3.70
CA LEU A 3 5.15 16.81 -3.02
C LEU A 3 5.63 15.62 -3.85
N GLU A 4 6.75 15.76 -4.54
CA GLU A 4 7.28 14.75 -5.47
C GLU A 4 8.21 13.76 -4.75
N ARG A 5 8.97 14.22 -3.76
CA ARG A 5 9.92 13.37 -3.04
C ARG A 5 9.96 13.72 -1.56
N VAL A 6 10.12 12.68 -0.75
CA VAL A 6 10.40 12.77 0.68
C VAL A 6 11.68 11.99 0.96
N GLU A 7 12.68 12.68 1.48
CA GLU A 7 13.92 12.07 1.93
C GLU A 7 14.04 12.26 3.43
N ILE A 8 14.33 11.18 4.15
CA ILE A 8 14.44 11.15 5.60
C ILE A 8 15.72 10.43 5.96
N VAL A 9 16.53 11.04 6.81
CA VAL A 9 17.69 10.43 7.44
C VAL A 9 17.63 10.69 8.94
N GLY A 10 17.78 9.63 9.75
CA GLY A 10 17.91 9.73 11.19
C GLY A 10 16.63 10.11 11.94
N PHE A 11 15.43 9.90 11.40
CA PHE A 11 14.17 10.30 12.04
C PHE A 11 13.37 9.12 12.62
N ARG A 12 13.29 9.05 13.95
CA ARG A 12 12.50 8.10 14.75
C ARG A 12 12.73 6.65 14.35
N GLY A 13 11.78 6.01 13.66
CA GLY A 13 11.88 4.63 13.20
C GLY A 13 12.52 4.46 11.83
N ILE A 14 12.92 5.54 11.16
CA ILE A 14 13.50 5.56 9.82
C ILE A 14 14.97 5.98 9.92
N ASN A 15 15.88 5.05 9.62
CA ASN A 15 17.29 5.38 9.47
C ASN A 15 17.51 6.17 8.17
N ARG A 16 17.10 5.60 7.04
CA ARG A 16 17.19 6.25 5.73
C ARG A 16 16.01 5.86 4.85
N LEU A 17 15.35 6.83 4.23
CA LEU A 17 14.27 6.62 3.26
C LEU A 17 14.37 7.68 2.16
N SER A 18 14.20 7.26 0.91
CA SER A 18 13.93 8.16 -0.21
C SER A 18 12.69 7.65 -0.93
N LEU A 19 11.60 8.40 -0.82
CA LEU A 19 10.29 8.03 -1.32
C LEU A 19 9.85 8.98 -2.43
N MET A 20 9.69 8.43 -3.65
CA MET A 20 9.08 9.13 -4.77
C MET A 20 7.56 9.03 -4.71
N LEU A 21 6.90 10.18 -4.77
CA LEU A 21 5.47 10.34 -4.62
C LEU A 21 4.84 10.88 -5.91
N GLU A 22 3.69 10.31 -6.24
CA GLU A 22 2.82 10.82 -7.31
C GLU A 22 1.56 11.46 -6.71
N GLN A 23 0.56 11.69 -7.56
CA GLN A 23 -0.72 12.24 -7.13
C GLN A 23 -1.42 11.34 -6.10
N ASN A 24 -1.38 10.01 -6.31
CA ASN A 24 -1.99 9.02 -5.43
C ASN A 24 -0.98 7.93 -5.12
N ASN A 25 -0.74 7.71 -3.83
CA ASN A 25 0.19 6.70 -3.36
C ASN A 25 -0.49 5.86 -2.29
N VAL A 26 -0.43 4.53 -2.42
CA VAL A 26 -0.87 3.58 -1.41
C VAL A 26 0.35 2.82 -0.94
N LEU A 27 0.81 3.16 0.25
CA LEU A 27 1.99 2.60 0.89
C LEU A 27 1.61 1.29 1.58
N ILE A 28 2.32 0.23 1.23
CA ILE A 28 2.24 -1.07 1.88
C ILE A 28 3.62 -1.48 2.37
N GLY A 29 3.66 -2.31 3.40
CA GLY A 29 4.92 -2.85 3.89
C GLY A 29 4.70 -3.60 5.18
N GLU A 30 5.69 -4.38 5.58
CA GLU A 30 5.63 -5.15 6.81
C GLU A 30 5.69 -4.26 8.06
N ASN A 31 5.21 -4.79 9.17
CA ASN A 31 5.26 -4.04 10.43
C ASN A 31 6.68 -3.53 10.70
N ALA A 32 6.78 -2.27 11.16
CA ALA A 32 8.02 -1.59 11.50
C ALA A 32 8.93 -1.10 10.35
N TRP A 33 8.41 -0.86 9.13
CA TRP A 33 9.13 -0.10 8.09
C TRP A 33 9.27 1.41 8.37
N GLY A 34 8.66 1.92 9.44
CA GLY A 34 8.68 3.36 9.78
C GLY A 34 7.41 4.13 9.40
N LYS A 35 6.29 3.43 9.18
CA LYS A 35 4.97 4.01 8.83
C LYS A 35 4.61 5.26 9.62
N SER A 36 4.54 5.12 10.94
CA SER A 36 4.15 6.22 11.82
C SER A 36 5.17 7.36 11.75
N SER A 37 6.47 7.05 11.66
CA SER A 37 7.53 8.06 11.51
C SER A 37 7.40 8.86 10.21
N LEU A 38 7.10 8.23 9.07
CA LEU A 38 6.88 8.95 7.81
C LEU A 38 5.66 9.88 7.90
N LEU A 39 4.53 9.37 8.41
CA LEU A 39 3.30 10.16 8.53
C LEU A 39 3.46 11.30 9.55
N ASP A 40 4.17 11.05 10.66
CA ASP A 40 4.49 12.05 11.66
C ASP A 40 5.42 13.13 11.10
N ALA A 41 6.49 12.75 10.39
CA ALA A 41 7.39 13.70 9.72
C ALA A 41 6.61 14.69 8.84
N LEU A 42 5.74 14.17 7.96
CA LEU A 42 4.90 15.01 7.11
C LEU A 42 3.93 15.88 7.91
N THR A 43 3.30 15.31 8.94
CA THR A 43 2.34 16.03 9.80
C THR A 43 3.00 17.17 10.56
N LEU A 44 4.21 16.96 11.08
CA LEU A 44 4.94 17.93 11.88
C LEU A 44 5.52 19.05 11.00
N LEU A 45 6.19 18.70 9.89
CA LEU A 45 6.83 19.69 9.01
C LEU A 45 5.84 20.56 8.24
N LEU A 46 4.66 20.02 7.92
CA LEU A 46 3.60 20.71 7.17
C LEU A 46 2.36 20.95 8.05
N SER A 47 2.59 21.09 9.36
CA SER A 47 1.54 21.38 10.33
C SER A 47 0.92 22.75 10.06
N PRO A 48 -0.40 22.84 9.87
CA PRO A 48 -1.12 24.10 9.68
C PRO A 48 -1.21 24.99 10.95
N GLU A 49 -0.50 24.64 12.04
CA GLU A 49 -0.38 25.45 13.25
C GLU A 49 0.44 26.74 13.00
N LEU A 50 0.34 27.72 13.92
CA LEU A 50 1.02 29.02 13.79
C LEU A 50 2.54 28.90 13.92
N ASP A 51 3.00 28.00 14.79
CA ASP A 51 4.41 27.80 15.09
C ASP A 51 5.02 26.72 14.22
N LEU A 52 6.24 26.97 13.72
CA LEU A 52 6.98 25.99 12.95
C LEU A 52 7.56 24.90 13.87
N TYR A 53 7.53 23.66 13.40
CA TYR A 53 8.03 22.52 14.16
C TYR A 53 9.54 22.58 14.40
N HIS A 54 9.96 22.28 15.63
CA HIS A 54 11.37 22.10 16.02
C HIS A 54 11.57 20.65 16.47
N PHE A 55 12.71 20.06 16.11
CA PHE A 55 13.03 18.71 16.52
C PHE A 55 13.20 18.61 18.03
N VAL A 56 12.81 17.45 18.56
CA VAL A 56 13.04 17.07 19.96
C VAL A 56 13.98 15.87 20.02
N ARG A 57 14.53 15.60 21.20
CA ARG A 57 15.53 14.53 21.38
C ARG A 57 14.98 13.14 20.98
N GLU A 58 13.68 12.93 21.11
CA GLU A 58 12.97 11.71 20.74
C GLU A 58 12.80 11.53 19.22
N ASP A 59 13.05 12.58 18.42
CA ASP A 59 12.97 12.49 16.97
C ASP A 59 14.19 11.83 16.34
N PHE A 60 15.32 11.78 17.04
CA PHE A 60 16.54 11.17 16.52
C PHE A 60 16.42 9.64 16.54
N TRP A 61 16.76 9.04 15.40
CA TRP A 61 16.73 7.60 15.21
C TRP A 61 17.67 6.89 16.18
N PHE A 62 17.28 5.70 16.61
CA PHE A 62 18.12 4.83 17.40
C PHE A 62 18.05 3.39 16.85
N PRO A 63 19.18 2.66 16.85
CA PRO A 63 19.20 1.27 16.45
C PRO A 63 18.29 0.42 17.35
N PRO A 64 17.55 -0.56 16.79
CA PRO A 64 16.84 -1.53 17.61
C PRO A 64 17.81 -2.24 18.55
N GLY A 65 17.53 -2.20 19.86
CA GLY A 65 18.37 -2.86 20.87
C GLY A 65 19.52 -2.01 21.43
N ASP A 66 19.81 -0.84 20.85
CA ASP A 66 20.83 0.08 21.36
C ASP A 66 20.28 1.49 21.56
N ILE A 67 19.93 1.79 22.82
CA ILE A 67 19.41 3.10 23.23
C ILE A 67 20.53 4.16 23.28
N LYS A 68 21.81 3.74 23.34
CA LYS A 68 22.96 4.64 23.41
C LYS A 68 23.48 5.02 22.03
N GLY A 69 23.23 4.21 21.00
CA GLY A 69 23.58 4.49 19.60
C GLY A 69 22.65 5.48 18.88
N ARG A 70 21.96 6.38 19.61
CA ARG A 70 21.06 7.36 19.00
C ARG A 70 21.86 8.30 18.10
N GLU A 71 21.38 8.50 16.87
CA GLU A 71 22.03 9.39 15.92
C GLU A 71 22.08 10.82 16.45
N HIS A 72 23.15 11.53 16.13
CA HIS A 72 23.34 12.93 16.52
C HIS A 72 22.86 13.91 15.46
N HIS A 73 22.65 13.42 14.23
CA HIS A 73 22.20 14.21 13.10
C HIS A 73 20.97 13.57 12.48
N LEU A 74 20.01 14.41 12.12
CA LEU A 74 18.89 13.99 11.30
C LEU A 74 18.57 15.08 10.29
N HIS A 75 18.03 14.71 9.14
CA HIS A 75 17.49 15.67 8.20
C HIS A 75 16.32 15.10 7.43
N ILE A 76 15.41 15.98 7.07
CA ILE A 76 14.25 15.68 6.24
C ILE A 76 14.23 16.68 5.09
N ILE A 77 14.18 16.18 3.87
CA ILE A 77 14.08 16.99 2.65
C ILE A 77 12.74 16.69 1.99
N LEU A 78 11.96 17.75 1.78
CA LEU A 78 10.70 17.71 1.05
C LEU A 78 10.88 18.41 -0.30
N THR A 79 10.72 17.67 -1.38
CA THR A 79 10.84 18.20 -2.74
C THR A 79 9.46 18.43 -3.32
N PHE A 80 9.12 19.68 -3.62
CA PHE A 80 7.86 20.04 -4.27
C PHE A 80 8.11 20.39 -5.73
N ARG A 81 7.38 19.75 -6.65
CA ARG A 81 7.46 20.03 -8.09
C ARG A 81 6.26 20.84 -8.55
N GLU A 82 6.46 21.78 -9.47
CA GLU A 82 5.32 22.38 -10.17
C GLU A 82 4.50 21.34 -10.96
N THR A 83 3.20 21.58 -11.12
CA THR A 83 2.30 20.59 -11.74
C THR A 83 2.42 20.55 -13.26
N GLN A 84 2.81 21.68 -13.86
CA GLN A 84 3.06 21.86 -15.28
C GLN A 84 4.17 22.91 -15.41
N PRO A 85 5.03 22.84 -16.43
CA PRO A 85 6.08 23.84 -16.64
C PRO A 85 5.50 25.27 -16.63
N GLY A 86 6.16 26.16 -15.88
CA GLY A 86 5.78 27.58 -15.75
C GLY A 86 4.68 27.89 -14.73
N ARG A 87 4.06 26.90 -14.08
CA ARG A 87 3.05 27.12 -13.03
C ARG A 87 3.64 27.74 -11.76
N HIS A 88 4.94 27.66 -11.53
CA HIS A 88 5.62 28.33 -10.42
C HIS A 88 5.43 29.86 -10.44
N ARG A 89 5.17 30.47 -11.61
CA ARG A 89 4.97 31.92 -11.78
C ARG A 89 3.58 32.44 -11.39
N VAL A 90 2.64 31.56 -11.07
CA VAL A 90 1.27 31.96 -10.72
C VAL A 90 1.26 32.75 -9.41
N ARG A 91 0.42 33.80 -9.31
CA ARG A 91 0.31 34.73 -8.17
C ARG A 91 0.40 34.09 -6.78
N ARG A 92 -0.20 32.92 -6.58
CA ARG A 92 -0.19 32.21 -5.28
C ARG A 92 1.21 31.80 -4.80
N TYR A 93 2.16 31.58 -5.71
CA TYR A 93 3.53 31.16 -5.40
C TYR A 93 4.53 32.31 -5.39
N ARG A 94 4.09 33.56 -5.62
CA ARG A 94 4.97 34.74 -5.69
C ARG A 94 5.86 34.91 -4.46
N ALA A 95 5.36 34.61 -3.27
CA ALA A 95 6.16 34.69 -2.06
C ALA A 95 7.37 33.72 -2.10
N LEU A 96 7.18 32.53 -2.69
CA LEU A 96 8.18 31.47 -2.80
C LEU A 96 9.08 31.62 -4.03
N GLU A 97 9.05 32.75 -4.76
CA GLU A 97 9.80 32.95 -6.00
C GLU A 97 11.30 32.63 -5.85
N ALA A 98 11.92 33.10 -4.76
CA ALA A 98 13.32 32.83 -4.43
C ALA A 98 13.64 31.39 -4.00
N CYS A 99 12.61 30.57 -3.74
CA CYS A 99 12.77 29.18 -3.29
C CYS A 99 12.72 28.16 -4.44
N TRP A 100 12.37 28.59 -5.65
CA TRP A 100 12.30 27.71 -6.81
C TRP A 100 13.67 27.52 -7.45
N SER A 101 14.03 26.27 -7.73
CA SER A 101 15.20 25.88 -8.51
C SER A 101 14.75 25.28 -9.84
N PRO A 102 15.30 25.71 -10.99
CA PRO A 102 15.13 24.99 -12.25
C PRO A 102 15.80 23.62 -12.16
N CYS A 103 15.32 22.66 -12.95
CA CYS A 103 15.90 21.32 -13.07
C CYS A 103 15.99 20.93 -14.56
N GLU A 104 16.72 19.85 -14.85
CA GLU A 104 17.01 19.39 -16.22
C GLU A 104 15.78 18.96 -17.03
N ASP A 105 14.65 18.68 -16.38
CA ASP A 105 13.42 18.16 -17.00
C ASP A 105 12.36 19.23 -17.30
N ASP A 106 12.76 20.49 -17.45
CA ASP A 106 11.90 21.68 -17.65
C ASP A 106 10.96 22.02 -16.47
N PHE A 107 10.98 21.25 -15.38
CA PHE A 107 10.21 21.54 -14.18
C PHE A 107 11.03 22.33 -13.15
N HIS A 108 10.36 23.25 -12.47
CA HIS A 108 10.91 23.89 -11.28
C HIS A 108 10.51 23.14 -10.01
N ARG A 109 11.44 23.10 -9.05
CA ARG A 109 11.27 22.43 -7.75
C ARG A 109 11.62 23.34 -6.59
N ILE A 110 10.96 23.13 -5.45
CA ILE A 110 11.37 23.68 -4.15
C ILE A 110 11.92 22.52 -3.33
N PHE A 111 13.16 22.64 -2.86
CA PHE A 111 13.79 21.68 -1.96
C PHE A 111 13.82 22.27 -0.56
N TYR A 112 12.90 21.87 0.31
CA TYR A 112 12.86 22.33 1.69
C TYR A 112 13.54 21.32 2.60
N ARG A 113 14.61 21.73 3.28
CA ARG A 113 15.36 20.93 4.25
C ARG A 113 15.12 21.42 5.67
N LEU A 114 14.79 20.48 6.55
CA LEU A 114 14.81 20.65 8.01
C LEU A 114 15.87 19.71 8.58
N GLU A 115 16.86 20.27 9.27
CA GLU A 115 18.02 19.56 9.82
C GLU A 115 18.05 19.70 11.33
N GLY A 116 18.42 18.63 12.02
CA GLY A 116 18.48 18.54 13.47
C GLY A 116 19.85 18.06 13.92
N GLU A 117 20.43 18.75 14.89
CA GLU A 117 21.68 18.35 15.54
C GLU A 117 21.46 18.23 17.04
N CYS A 118 21.89 17.11 17.61
CA CYS A 118 21.80 16.82 19.04
C CYS A 118 23.18 16.95 19.67
N GLY A 119 23.35 17.99 20.49
CA GLY A 119 24.58 18.25 21.24
C GLY A 119 24.85 17.20 22.32
N ALA A 120 26.10 17.11 22.78
CA ALA A 120 26.50 16.19 23.84
C ALA A 120 25.80 16.46 25.19
N ASP A 121 25.34 17.70 25.41
CA ASP A 121 24.54 18.13 26.55
C ASP A 121 23.05 17.75 26.43
N GLY A 122 22.64 17.18 25.29
CA GLY A 122 21.25 16.84 24.98
C GLY A 122 20.42 18.01 24.44
N SER A 123 21.03 19.16 24.18
CA SER A 123 20.36 20.26 23.46
C SER A 123 20.11 19.86 22.00
N VAL A 124 18.97 20.31 21.45
CA VAL A 124 18.60 20.03 20.05
C VAL A 124 18.51 21.33 19.29
N MET A 125 19.35 21.48 18.27
CA MET A 125 19.29 22.58 17.32
C MET A 125 18.48 22.14 16.11
N THR A 126 17.62 23.03 15.60
CA THR A 126 16.88 22.82 14.35
C THR A 126 17.21 23.92 13.35
N LEU A 127 17.72 23.53 12.18
CA LEU A 127 18.09 24.41 11.09
C LEU A 127 17.14 24.22 9.90
N ARG A 128 16.76 25.33 9.26
CA ARG A 128 15.88 25.36 8.07
C ARG A 128 16.63 25.96 6.91
N SER A 129 16.53 25.34 5.73
CA SER A 129 17.13 25.87 4.51
C SER A 129 16.34 25.45 3.28
N PHE A 130 16.33 26.29 2.26
CA PHE A 130 15.95 25.89 0.90
C PHE A 130 17.22 25.51 0.12
N LEU A 131 17.14 24.50 -0.73
CA LEU A 131 18.28 24.02 -1.53
C LEU A 131 18.05 24.23 -3.02
N ASN A 132 19.14 24.29 -3.79
CA ASN A 132 19.12 24.20 -5.25
C ASN A 132 19.12 22.73 -5.72
N SER A 133 19.11 22.51 -7.04
CA SER A 133 19.18 21.18 -7.66
C SER A 133 20.44 20.37 -7.30
N ASP A 134 21.52 21.05 -6.93
CA ASP A 134 22.80 20.44 -6.54
C ASP A 134 22.89 20.15 -5.02
N GLY A 135 21.83 20.45 -4.27
CA GLY A 135 21.78 20.25 -2.81
C GLY A 135 22.46 21.34 -1.99
N GLN A 136 22.85 22.46 -2.59
CA GLN A 136 23.45 23.60 -1.91
C GLN A 136 22.39 24.57 -1.37
N PRO A 137 22.58 25.19 -0.19
CA PRO A 137 21.64 26.17 0.35
C PRO A 137 21.46 27.40 -0.55
N LEU A 138 20.20 27.77 -0.79
CA LEU A 138 19.82 29.01 -1.47
C LEU A 138 19.90 30.20 -0.50
N PRO A 139 20.37 31.38 -0.95
CA PRO A 139 20.41 32.59 -0.15
C PRO A 139 19.00 33.21 -0.07
N VAL A 140 18.13 32.63 0.75
CA VAL A 140 16.74 33.08 0.95
C VAL A 140 16.64 33.88 2.24
N GLU A 141 16.18 35.12 2.14
CA GLU A 141 15.84 35.93 3.32
C GLU A 141 14.53 35.46 3.97
N ASN A 142 14.41 35.62 5.29
CA ASN A 142 13.20 35.29 6.05
C ASN A 142 12.70 33.84 5.83
N ILE A 143 13.61 32.85 5.94
CA ILE A 143 13.34 31.42 5.71
C ILE A 143 12.06 30.96 6.43
N ASN A 144 11.86 31.37 7.69
CA ASN A 144 10.68 30.99 8.46
C ASN A 144 9.36 31.49 7.82
N ASP A 145 9.34 32.69 7.24
CA ASP A 145 8.14 33.21 6.58
C ASP A 145 7.86 32.50 5.25
N GLN A 146 8.92 32.14 4.53
CA GLN A 146 8.81 31.32 3.33
C GLN A 146 8.27 29.92 3.64
N VAL A 147 8.75 29.29 4.72
CA VAL A 147 8.24 28.01 5.19
C VAL A 147 6.77 28.14 5.63
N ARG A 148 6.39 29.19 6.38
CA ARG A 148 4.98 29.44 6.72
C ARG A 148 4.11 29.59 5.48
N HIS A 149 4.60 30.27 4.44
CA HIS A 149 3.85 30.40 3.18
C HIS A 149 3.75 29.05 2.44
N LEU A 150 4.81 28.25 2.42
CA LEU A 150 4.81 26.90 1.86
C LEU A 150 3.77 26.01 2.56
N VAL A 151 3.80 25.95 3.89
CA VAL A 151 2.86 25.19 4.72
C VAL A 151 1.43 25.69 4.56
N ARG A 152 1.22 27.02 4.47
CA ARG A 152 -0.09 27.60 4.18
C ARG A 152 -0.66 27.15 2.84
N LEU A 153 0.19 26.94 1.83
CA LEU A 153 -0.24 26.47 0.51
C LEU A 153 -0.40 24.95 0.43
N MET A 154 0.42 24.19 1.15
CA MET A 154 0.45 22.71 1.13
C MET A 154 0.36 22.12 2.54
N PRO A 155 -0.71 22.40 3.31
CA PRO A 155 -0.83 21.86 4.65
C PRO A 155 -1.11 20.35 4.58
N VAL A 156 -0.62 19.61 5.57
CA VAL A 156 -0.97 18.19 5.71
C VAL A 156 -2.29 18.05 6.46
N LEU A 157 -3.17 17.21 5.92
CA LEU A 157 -4.41 16.78 6.55
C LEU A 157 -4.33 15.27 6.76
N ARG A 158 -4.29 14.83 8.02
CA ARG A 158 -4.20 13.41 8.36
C ARG A 158 -5.55 12.87 8.82
N LEU A 159 -6.06 11.89 8.09
CA LEU A 159 -7.22 11.08 8.44
C LEU A 159 -6.72 9.87 9.23
N ARG A 160 -7.13 9.76 10.50
CA ARG A 160 -6.79 8.62 11.36
C ARG A 160 -7.93 8.34 12.31
N ASP A 161 -8.06 7.08 12.73
CA ASP A 161 -8.91 6.71 13.86
C ASP A 161 -8.68 7.62 15.11
N ALA A 162 -9.71 8.39 15.43
CA ALA A 162 -9.96 9.20 16.62
C ALA A 162 -9.43 8.64 17.96
N ARG A 163 -9.51 7.33 18.19
CA ARG A 163 -9.11 6.70 19.46
C ARG A 163 -7.60 6.69 19.67
N PHE A 164 -6.80 6.70 18.60
CA PHE A 164 -5.34 6.71 18.74
C PHE A 164 -4.80 8.04 19.28
N MET A 165 -5.53 9.13 19.12
CA MET A 165 -5.18 10.46 19.62
C MET A 165 -5.31 10.59 21.15
N ARG A 166 -6.07 9.70 21.80
CA ARG A 166 -6.35 9.76 23.25
C ARG A 166 -5.11 9.50 24.14
N ARG A 167 -3.98 9.10 23.57
CA ARG A 167 -2.74 8.76 24.29
C ARG A 167 -1.66 9.84 24.25
N ILE A 168 -1.82 10.90 23.44
CA ILE A 168 -0.77 11.91 23.22
C ILE A 168 -1.38 13.31 23.35
N ARG A 169 -1.33 13.86 24.58
CA ARG A 169 -1.58 15.25 25.04
C ARG A 169 -2.71 15.40 26.06
N ASN A 170 -2.31 15.76 27.29
CA ASN A 170 -3.09 16.52 28.25
C ASN A 170 -2.96 18.00 27.86
N GLY A 171 -4.01 18.64 27.38
CA GLY A 171 -3.95 20.06 26.99
C GLY A 171 -5.30 20.63 26.57
N THR A 172 -5.54 21.87 26.97
CA THR A 172 -6.80 22.64 27.00
C THR A 172 -7.57 22.74 25.69
N VAL A 173 -8.90 22.78 25.84
CA VAL A 173 -9.92 22.89 24.78
C VAL A 173 -9.86 24.25 24.07
N PRO A 174 -9.73 24.32 22.73
CA PRO A 174 -9.90 25.55 21.98
C PRO A 174 -11.36 25.80 21.57
N ASN A 175 -11.65 27.06 21.27
CA ASN A 175 -12.95 27.66 21.01
C ASN A 175 -13.71 27.01 19.83
N VAL A 176 -15.00 26.74 20.01
CA VAL A 176 -15.88 26.10 19.01
C VAL A 176 -16.23 27.12 17.91
N PRO A 177 -15.98 26.84 16.62
CA PRO A 177 -16.45 27.71 15.54
C PRO A 177 -17.97 27.68 15.41
N ASP A 178 -18.54 28.78 14.93
CA ASP A 178 -19.97 29.08 14.81
C ASP A 178 -20.74 28.01 13.99
N VAL A 179 -21.33 27.05 14.69
CA VAL A 179 -21.89 25.80 14.14
C VAL A 179 -23.02 26.06 13.12
N GLU A 180 -23.75 27.17 13.28
CA GLU A 180 -24.88 27.52 12.41
C GLU A 180 -24.44 27.99 11.01
N VAL A 181 -23.33 28.73 10.91
CA VAL A 181 -22.82 29.23 9.63
C VAL A 181 -22.30 28.07 8.79
N THR A 182 -21.60 27.13 9.44
CA THR A 182 -21.04 25.95 8.77
C THR A 182 -22.14 24.99 8.28
N ALA A 183 -23.22 24.81 9.06
CA ALA A 183 -24.38 24.02 8.64
C ALA A 183 -25.06 24.60 7.40
N ARG A 184 -25.28 25.93 7.35
CA ARG A 184 -25.87 26.60 6.18
C ARG A 184 -24.99 26.50 4.93
N GLN A 185 -23.67 26.60 5.08
CA GLN A 185 -22.72 26.43 3.97
C GLN A 185 -22.69 25.00 3.46
N LEU A 186 -22.72 24.00 4.35
CA LEU A 186 -22.85 22.60 3.97
C LEU A 186 -24.17 22.36 3.21
N ASP A 187 -25.27 22.92 3.69
CA ASP A 187 -26.58 22.84 3.04
C ASP A 187 -26.61 23.54 1.67
N PHE A 188 -25.87 24.64 1.50
CA PHE A 188 -25.76 25.32 0.21
C PHE A 188 -24.96 24.49 -0.81
N LEU A 189 -23.77 24.01 -0.43
CA LEU A 189 -22.92 23.16 -1.29
C LEU A 189 -23.62 21.82 -1.61
N ALA A 190 -24.37 21.29 -0.65
CA ALA A 190 -25.25 20.14 -0.83
C ALA A 190 -26.30 20.37 -1.93
N ARG A 191 -26.94 21.54 -1.93
CA ARG A 191 -27.90 21.93 -2.96
C ARG A 191 -27.23 22.17 -4.31
N GLU A 192 -26.04 22.75 -4.35
CA GLU A 192 -25.31 22.91 -5.61
C GLU A 192 -24.98 21.56 -6.26
N LEU A 193 -24.55 20.55 -5.49
CA LEU A 193 -24.40 19.18 -6.01
C LEU A 193 -25.72 18.60 -6.54
N ALA A 194 -26.87 19.06 -6.04
CA ALA A 194 -28.19 18.61 -6.43
C ALA A 194 -28.74 19.28 -7.70
N THR A 195 -28.18 20.42 -8.12
CA THR A 195 -28.76 21.27 -9.18
C THR A 195 -28.73 20.68 -10.60
N ARG A 196 -28.22 19.45 -10.80
CA ARG A 196 -28.42 18.67 -12.04
C ARG A 196 -28.82 17.22 -11.75
N PRO A 197 -30.07 16.97 -11.33
CA PRO A 197 -30.56 15.63 -11.05
C PRO A 197 -31.23 15.11 -12.32
N GLN A 198 -30.66 14.09 -12.97
CA GLN A 198 -31.52 13.26 -13.82
C GLN A 198 -32.11 12.06 -13.07
N ASN A 199 -31.63 11.71 -11.86
CA ASN A 199 -32.02 10.44 -11.22
C ASN A 199 -32.15 10.42 -9.67
N LEU A 200 -32.06 11.53 -8.94
CA LEU A 200 -32.15 11.52 -7.46
C LEU A 200 -33.09 12.61 -6.92
N THR A 201 -33.89 12.27 -5.89
CA THR A 201 -34.69 13.26 -5.15
C THR A 201 -33.85 14.01 -4.12
N ASP A 202 -34.25 15.22 -3.76
CA ASP A 202 -33.57 16.04 -2.74
C ASP A 202 -33.37 15.29 -1.40
N GLY A 203 -34.33 14.46 -1.01
CA GLY A 203 -34.24 13.64 0.19
C GLY A 203 -33.13 12.58 0.12
N GLN A 204 -32.90 12.00 -1.05
CA GLN A 204 -31.85 11.01 -1.28
C GLN A 204 -30.45 11.64 -1.29
N ILE A 205 -30.33 12.84 -1.88
CA ILE A 205 -29.08 13.61 -1.88
C ILE A 205 -28.68 14.00 -0.47
N ARG A 206 -29.64 14.51 0.34
CA ARG A 206 -29.39 14.81 1.75
C ARG A 206 -28.95 13.58 2.55
N GLN A 207 -29.50 12.40 2.26
CA GLN A 207 -29.11 11.16 2.93
C GLN A 207 -27.70 10.70 2.55
N GLY A 208 -27.32 10.79 1.27
CA GLY A 208 -25.98 10.47 0.80
C GLY A 208 -24.93 11.44 1.36
N LEU A 209 -25.24 12.73 1.40
CA LEU A 209 -24.39 13.74 2.03
C LEU A 209 -24.27 13.56 3.54
N SER A 210 -25.35 13.18 4.22
CA SER A 210 -25.29 12.79 5.63
C SER A 210 -24.36 11.59 5.85
N ALA A 211 -24.35 10.60 4.95
CA ALA A 211 -23.41 9.48 5.01
C ALA A 211 -21.96 9.95 4.82
N MET A 212 -21.73 10.89 3.91
CA MET A 212 -20.41 11.50 3.71
C MET A 212 -19.93 12.23 4.96
N VAL A 213 -20.78 13.05 5.57
CA VAL A 213 -20.47 13.72 6.84
C VAL A 213 -20.15 12.70 7.93
N GLN A 214 -20.95 11.64 8.07
CA GLN A 214 -20.72 10.56 9.03
C GLN A 214 -19.39 9.84 8.81
N LEU A 215 -19.05 9.52 7.56
CA LEU A 215 -17.75 8.93 7.21
C LEU A 215 -16.62 9.84 7.66
N LEU A 216 -16.71 11.13 7.34
CA LEU A 216 -15.68 12.09 7.72
C LEU A 216 -15.61 12.21 9.25
N GLU A 217 -16.74 12.32 9.95
CA GLU A 217 -16.78 12.28 11.42
C GLU A 217 -16.16 11.00 12.02
N HIS A 218 -16.31 9.86 11.35
CA HIS A 218 -15.73 8.58 11.76
C HIS A 218 -14.19 8.59 11.71
N TYR A 219 -13.59 9.31 10.75
CA TYR A 219 -12.13 9.47 10.60
C TYR A 219 -11.56 10.75 11.22
N PHE A 220 -12.41 11.68 11.65
CA PHE A 220 -12.00 12.99 12.19
C PHE A 220 -12.47 13.23 13.63
N SER A 221 -12.90 12.20 14.39
CA SER A 221 -13.40 12.42 15.76
C SER A 221 -12.27 12.83 16.74
N GLU A 222 -12.19 14.15 16.95
CA GLU A 222 -11.54 14.91 18.03
C GLU A 222 -10.00 15.11 18.06
N GLN A 223 -9.61 16.34 17.71
CA GLN A 223 -9.12 17.31 18.70
C GLN A 223 -10.32 17.83 19.51
N GLY A 224 -10.20 17.94 20.83
CA GLY A 224 -11.32 17.88 21.79
C GLY A 224 -12.52 18.83 21.62
N ALA A 225 -13.70 18.31 21.95
CA ALA A 225 -14.90 19.07 22.35
C ALA A 225 -15.79 18.18 23.23
N GLY A 226 -15.51 18.19 24.54
CA GLY A 226 -16.19 17.37 25.55
C GLY A 226 -17.72 17.31 25.44
N GLN A 227 -18.25 16.11 25.70
CA GLN A 227 -19.56 15.72 26.26
C GLN A 227 -20.87 16.38 25.77
N ALA A 228 -20.89 17.43 24.95
CA ALA A 228 -22.11 18.15 24.59
C ALA A 228 -22.81 17.61 23.32
N ARG A 229 -22.19 16.71 22.54
CA ARG A 229 -22.73 16.28 21.23
C ARG A 229 -23.34 14.88 21.17
N HIS A 230 -23.44 14.18 22.31
CA HIS A 230 -24.11 12.87 22.38
C HIS A 230 -25.64 12.92 22.15
N ARG A 231 -26.27 14.10 22.03
CA ARG A 231 -27.73 14.22 21.85
C ARG A 231 -28.25 14.11 20.42
N LEU A 232 -27.39 14.12 19.39
CA LEU A 232 -27.83 13.90 17.99
C LEU A 232 -27.81 12.41 17.58
N MET A 233 -27.22 11.53 18.38
CA MET A 233 -26.85 10.17 17.94
C MET A 233 -27.79 9.03 18.33
N ARG A 234 -28.99 9.29 18.87
CA ARG A 234 -29.91 8.21 19.30
C ARG A 234 -31.19 8.05 18.46
N ARG A 235 -31.29 8.68 17.30
CA ARG A 235 -32.34 8.40 16.31
C ARG A 235 -31.71 8.27 14.93
N ARG A 236 -31.53 7.03 14.43
CA ARG A 236 -31.46 6.61 13.00
C ARG A 236 -30.50 5.42 12.69
N SER A 237 -30.34 4.46 13.61
CA SER A 237 -29.59 3.21 13.31
C SER A 237 -30.20 2.36 12.17
N GLN A 238 -31.48 2.53 11.82
CA GLN A 238 -32.12 1.74 10.75
C GLN A 238 -31.85 2.20 9.31
N ASN A 239 -31.16 3.34 9.09
CA ASN A 239 -30.99 3.92 7.73
C ASN A 239 -29.56 3.94 7.17
N GLU A 240 -28.55 3.45 7.90
CA GLU A 240 -27.14 3.57 7.49
C GLU A 240 -26.87 2.92 6.12
N GLN A 241 -27.35 1.70 5.89
CA GLN A 241 -27.18 1.01 4.59
C GLN A 241 -27.79 1.78 3.41
N ARG A 242 -28.92 2.48 3.61
CA ARG A 242 -29.54 3.32 2.57
C ARG A 242 -28.69 4.56 2.30
N SER A 243 -28.18 5.20 3.35
CA SER A 243 -27.30 6.37 3.24
C SER A 243 -26.02 6.05 2.45
N TRP A 244 -25.39 4.89 2.65
CA TRP A 244 -24.21 4.46 1.87
C TRP A 244 -24.53 4.19 0.39
N ARG A 245 -25.71 3.64 0.08
CA ARG A 245 -26.16 3.48 -1.31
C ARG A 245 -26.34 4.82 -2.00
N TYR A 246 -26.89 5.82 -1.32
CA TYR A 246 -27.00 7.16 -1.90
C TYR A 246 -25.65 7.83 -2.09
N LEU A 247 -24.69 7.59 -1.19
CA LEU A 247 -23.32 8.07 -1.37
C LEU A 247 -22.64 7.43 -2.58
N ASP A 248 -22.81 6.13 -2.82
CA ASP A 248 -22.32 5.46 -4.04
C ASP A 248 -22.93 6.08 -5.32
N ILE A 249 -24.24 6.38 -5.32
CA ILE A 249 -24.87 7.05 -6.47
C ILE A 249 -24.28 8.45 -6.68
N ILE A 250 -24.01 9.20 -5.61
CA ILE A 250 -23.32 10.50 -5.68
C ILE A 250 -21.91 10.32 -6.25
N ASN A 251 -21.14 9.35 -5.79
CA ASN A 251 -19.79 9.07 -6.30
C ASN A 251 -19.82 8.82 -7.82
N ARG A 252 -20.72 7.95 -8.30
CA ARG A 252 -20.88 7.65 -9.73
C ARG A 252 -21.31 8.87 -10.54
N MET A 253 -22.07 9.79 -9.95
CA MET A 253 -22.44 11.04 -10.61
C MET A 253 -21.24 11.97 -10.76
N ILE A 254 -20.38 12.07 -9.74
CA ILE A 254 -19.18 12.92 -9.74
C ILE A 254 -18.09 12.34 -10.66
N ASP A 255 -18.02 11.02 -10.80
CA ASP A 255 -17.00 10.35 -11.62
C ASP A 255 -17.21 10.54 -13.13
N LYS A 256 -18.42 10.92 -13.57
CA LYS A 256 -18.73 11.14 -15.00
C LYS A 256 -17.84 12.24 -15.63
N PRO A 257 -17.40 12.07 -16.89
CA PRO A 257 -16.63 13.07 -17.64
C PRO A 257 -17.37 14.43 -17.67
N GLY A 258 -16.66 15.53 -17.38
CA GLY A 258 -17.24 16.89 -17.36
C GLY A 258 -17.66 17.41 -15.97
N SER A 259 -17.58 16.59 -14.92
CA SER A 259 -18.01 16.92 -13.55
C SER A 259 -16.98 17.71 -12.72
N ARG A 260 -16.20 18.61 -13.35
CA ARG A 260 -15.19 19.42 -12.62
C ARG A 260 -15.81 20.27 -11.51
N SER A 261 -17.00 20.83 -11.76
CA SER A 261 -17.77 21.59 -10.76
C SER A 261 -18.09 20.75 -9.54
N HIS A 262 -18.57 19.51 -9.71
CA HIS A 262 -18.90 18.62 -8.60
C HIS A 262 -17.70 18.27 -7.72
N ARG A 263 -16.51 18.06 -8.32
CA ARG A 263 -15.28 17.81 -7.55
C ARG A 263 -14.84 19.03 -6.74
N VAL A 264 -15.06 20.24 -7.27
CA VAL A 264 -14.81 21.50 -6.54
C VAL A 264 -15.80 21.64 -5.37
N ILE A 265 -17.08 21.33 -5.59
CA ILE A 265 -18.07 21.36 -4.51
C ILE A 265 -17.74 20.32 -3.42
N LEU A 266 -17.32 19.12 -3.81
CA LEU A 266 -16.88 18.07 -2.88
C LEU A 266 -15.68 18.55 -2.03
N LEU A 267 -14.70 19.20 -2.65
CA LEU A 267 -13.59 19.83 -1.93
C LEU A 267 -14.07 20.94 -0.99
N GLY A 268 -15.06 21.74 -1.42
CA GLY A 268 -15.71 22.75 -0.59
C GLY A 268 -16.36 22.13 0.64
N LEU A 269 -17.15 21.07 0.47
CA LEU A 269 -17.80 20.35 1.58
C LEU A 269 -16.76 19.78 2.55
N PHE A 270 -15.71 19.16 2.03
CA PHE A 270 -14.60 18.64 2.83
C PHE A 270 -13.91 19.76 3.64
N SER A 271 -13.60 20.89 3.00
CA SER A 271 -12.99 22.05 3.67
C SER A 271 -13.90 22.65 4.74
N THR A 272 -15.20 22.77 4.45
CA THR A 272 -16.20 23.30 5.39
C THR A 272 -16.34 22.38 6.61
N LEU A 273 -16.31 21.06 6.41
CA LEU A 273 -16.33 20.09 7.52
C LEU A 273 -15.08 20.17 8.40
N LEU A 274 -13.91 20.34 7.78
CA LEU A 274 -12.66 20.55 8.52
C LEU A 274 -12.71 21.81 9.38
N GLN A 275 -13.23 22.91 8.82
CA GLN A 275 -13.42 24.17 9.55
C GLN A 275 -14.46 24.04 10.68
N ALA A 276 -15.48 23.19 10.53
CA ALA A 276 -16.51 22.97 11.55
C ALA A 276 -15.97 22.26 12.81
N LYS A 277 -14.94 21.44 12.64
CA LYS A 277 -14.48 20.48 13.65
C LYS A 277 -13.17 20.87 14.32
N GLY A 278 -12.40 21.80 13.75
CA GLY A 278 -11.13 22.26 14.32
C GLY A 278 -10.97 23.77 14.27
N THR A 279 -9.89 24.26 14.90
CA THR A 279 -9.42 25.65 14.77
C THR A 279 -8.80 25.95 13.41
N LEU A 280 -8.73 24.95 12.53
CA LEU A 280 -7.96 25.00 11.29
C LEU A 280 -8.70 25.73 10.17
N ARG A 281 -8.36 26.99 9.94
CA ARG A 281 -8.83 27.74 8.77
C ARG A 281 -7.85 27.57 7.61
N LEU A 282 -8.20 26.67 6.68
CA LEU A 282 -7.45 26.51 5.44
C LEU A 282 -7.51 27.79 4.61
N HIS A 283 -6.36 28.24 4.11
CA HIS A 283 -6.29 29.36 3.18
C HIS A 283 -7.03 29.00 1.87
N LYS A 284 -7.70 29.96 1.22
CA LYS A 284 -8.45 29.74 -0.03
C LYS A 284 -7.64 29.10 -1.15
N ASP A 285 -6.35 29.43 -1.21
CA ASP A 285 -5.44 28.88 -2.20
C ASP A 285 -4.83 27.54 -1.75
N ALA A 286 -5.02 27.08 -0.51
CA ALA A 286 -4.42 25.84 -0.04
C ALA A 286 -4.80 24.65 -0.94
N ARG A 287 -3.83 23.76 -1.17
CA ARG A 287 -4.00 22.47 -1.83
C ARG A 287 -3.39 21.42 -0.89
N PRO A 288 -4.17 20.95 0.10
CA PRO A 288 -3.64 20.09 1.13
C PRO A 288 -3.11 18.76 0.61
N LEU A 289 -2.11 18.21 1.31
CA LEU A 289 -1.69 16.82 1.19
C LEU A 289 -2.54 15.97 2.13
N LEU A 290 -3.30 15.03 1.57
CA LEU A 290 -4.18 14.15 2.33
C LEU A 290 -3.43 12.87 2.72
N LEU A 291 -3.23 12.67 4.03
CA LEU A 291 -2.73 11.41 4.59
C LEU A 291 -3.90 10.56 5.07
N VAL A 292 -4.00 9.31 4.65
CA VAL A 292 -5.08 8.38 5.07
C VAL A 292 -4.46 7.15 5.72
N GLU A 293 -4.61 7.02 7.02
CA GLU A 293 -3.98 5.94 7.78
C GLU A 293 -4.96 4.79 8.05
N ASP A 294 -4.68 3.63 7.46
CA ASP A 294 -5.36 2.34 7.66
C ASP A 294 -6.91 2.43 7.69
N PRO A 295 -7.55 2.90 6.61
CA PRO A 295 -9.00 3.11 6.56
C PRO A 295 -9.82 1.80 6.70
N GLU A 296 -9.22 0.64 6.48
CA GLU A 296 -9.87 -0.66 6.67
C GLU A 296 -10.23 -0.98 8.13
N THR A 297 -9.58 -0.34 9.12
CA THR A 297 -9.58 -0.80 10.53
C THR A 297 -10.94 -0.78 11.22
N ARG A 298 -11.95 -0.14 10.62
CA ARG A 298 -13.31 -0.01 11.19
C ARG A 298 -14.44 -0.05 10.18
N LEU A 299 -14.13 -0.03 8.88
CA LEU A 299 -15.14 -0.07 7.85
C LEU A 299 -15.36 -1.51 7.42
N HIS A 300 -16.63 -1.92 7.42
CA HIS A 300 -17.01 -3.11 6.67
C HIS A 300 -16.58 -2.95 5.20
N PRO A 301 -16.14 -4.02 4.50
CA PRO A 301 -15.64 -3.94 3.11
C PRO A 301 -16.50 -3.09 2.15
N ILE A 302 -17.83 -3.22 2.24
CA ILE A 302 -18.78 -2.42 1.44
C ILE A 302 -18.66 -0.91 1.73
N MET A 303 -18.52 -0.51 2.99
CA MET A 303 -18.36 0.90 3.34
C MET A 303 -16.97 1.41 2.95
N LEU A 304 -15.94 0.57 3.08
CA LEU A 304 -14.58 0.87 2.67
C LEU A 304 -14.51 1.20 1.17
N SER A 305 -15.20 0.43 0.33
CA SER A 305 -15.19 0.68 -1.12
C SER A 305 -15.85 2.01 -1.50
N VAL A 306 -17.01 2.32 -0.90
CA VAL A 306 -17.70 3.61 -1.12
C VAL A 306 -16.87 4.78 -0.59
N ALA A 307 -16.26 4.61 0.59
CA ALA A 307 -15.37 5.60 1.19
C ALA A 307 -14.14 5.88 0.34
N TRP A 308 -13.49 4.81 -0.12
CA TRP A 308 -12.27 4.90 -0.93
C TRP A 308 -12.55 5.55 -2.28
N GLN A 309 -13.68 5.23 -2.92
CA GLN A 309 -14.10 5.88 -4.15
C GLN A 309 -14.32 7.38 -3.94
N LEU A 310 -14.99 7.79 -2.86
CA LEU A 310 -15.17 9.21 -2.52
C LEU A 310 -13.81 9.92 -2.39
N LEU A 311 -12.86 9.32 -1.67
CA LEU A 311 -11.52 9.86 -1.49
C LEU A 311 -10.73 9.93 -2.81
N ASN A 312 -10.98 9.03 -3.77
CA ASN A 312 -10.40 9.07 -5.12
C ASN A 312 -10.95 10.22 -5.98
N LEU A 313 -12.14 10.72 -5.68
CA LEU A 313 -12.77 11.82 -6.41
C LEU A 313 -12.26 13.20 -5.96
N LEU A 314 -11.63 13.28 -4.78
CA LEU A 314 -11.01 14.51 -4.28
C LEU A 314 -9.80 14.91 -5.15
N PRO A 315 -9.73 16.16 -5.66
CA PRO A 315 -8.61 16.62 -6.47
C PRO A 315 -7.40 17.03 -5.61
N LEU A 316 -7.02 16.17 -4.66
CA LEU A 316 -5.93 16.38 -3.71
C LEU A 316 -4.83 15.36 -3.93
N GLN A 317 -3.60 15.72 -3.57
CA GLN A 317 -2.53 14.72 -3.51
C GLN A 317 -2.79 13.85 -2.28
N ARG A 318 -2.63 12.54 -2.43
CA ARG A 318 -2.93 11.59 -1.36
C ARG A 318 -1.80 10.58 -1.15
N ILE A 319 -1.55 10.32 0.12
CA ILE A 319 -0.73 9.21 0.60
C ILE A 319 -1.60 8.41 1.56
N ALA A 320 -1.87 7.16 1.23
CA ALA A 320 -2.60 6.26 2.11
C ALA A 320 -1.70 5.13 2.57
N THR A 321 -1.98 4.58 3.74
CA THR A 321 -1.38 3.33 4.21
C THR A 321 -2.45 2.27 4.35
N THR A 322 -2.12 1.02 4.05
CA THR A 322 -3.05 -0.10 4.20
C THR A 322 -2.30 -1.40 4.48
N ASN A 323 -2.90 -2.22 5.33
CA ASN A 323 -2.57 -3.61 5.55
C ASN A 323 -3.70 -4.54 5.05
N SER A 324 -4.71 -3.99 4.35
CA SER A 324 -5.86 -4.74 3.84
C SER A 324 -5.73 -5.09 2.37
N GLY A 325 -5.83 -6.39 2.07
CA GLY A 325 -5.99 -6.89 0.71
C GLY A 325 -7.26 -6.36 0.03
N GLU A 326 -8.31 -6.05 0.79
CA GLU A 326 -9.55 -5.49 0.26
C GLU A 326 -9.33 -4.08 -0.32
N LEU A 327 -8.57 -3.23 0.36
CA LEU A 327 -8.27 -1.89 -0.19
C LEU A 327 -7.32 -1.97 -1.39
N LEU A 328 -6.40 -2.93 -1.37
CA LEU A 328 -5.50 -3.17 -2.50
C LEU A 328 -6.25 -3.66 -3.74
N SER A 329 -7.32 -4.46 -3.58
CA SER A 329 -8.13 -4.92 -4.71
C SER A 329 -8.80 -3.75 -5.46
N LEU A 330 -9.09 -2.66 -4.74
CA LEU A 330 -9.66 -1.42 -5.27
C LEU A 330 -8.63 -0.41 -5.80
N THR A 331 -7.34 -0.68 -5.62
CA THR A 331 -6.26 0.28 -5.89
C THR A 331 -5.51 -0.06 -7.18
N PRO A 332 -5.38 0.84 -8.17
CA PRO A 332 -4.49 0.66 -9.31
C PRO A 332 -3.07 0.27 -8.87
N VAL A 333 -2.51 -0.78 -9.49
CA VAL A 333 -1.20 -1.31 -9.08
C VAL A 333 -0.07 -0.30 -9.28
N GLU A 334 -0.28 0.68 -10.15
CA GLU A 334 0.61 1.82 -10.42
C GLU A 334 0.74 2.77 -9.22
N HIS A 335 -0.31 2.85 -8.40
CA HIS A 335 -0.33 3.68 -7.19
C HIS A 335 0.26 2.97 -5.97
N VAL A 336 0.52 1.66 -6.05
CA VAL A 336 1.04 0.87 -4.92
C VAL A 336 2.54 1.10 -4.80
N VAL A 337 2.98 1.44 -3.59
CA VAL A 337 4.40 1.54 -3.25
C VAL A 337 4.68 0.59 -2.09
N ARG A 338 5.57 -0.38 -2.33
CA ARG A 338 5.96 -1.38 -1.34
C ARG A 338 7.23 -0.93 -0.62
N LEU A 339 7.14 -0.78 0.70
CA LEU A 339 8.21 -0.35 1.58
C LEU A 339 8.75 -1.56 2.33
N VAL A 340 10.05 -1.82 2.15
CA VAL A 340 10.75 -2.95 2.76
C VAL A 340 11.89 -2.41 3.61
N ARG A 341 11.95 -2.85 4.87
CA ARG A 341 13.04 -2.49 5.76
C ARG A 341 14.26 -3.37 5.46
N GLU A 342 15.34 -2.75 5.03
CA GLU A 342 16.67 -3.34 4.93
C GLU A 342 17.51 -2.94 6.15
N SER A 343 18.72 -3.49 6.29
CA SER A 343 19.61 -3.23 7.43
C SER A 343 19.99 -1.74 7.58
N SER A 344 20.22 -1.05 6.46
CA SER A 344 20.70 0.34 6.45
C SER A 344 19.67 1.38 5.98
N ARG A 345 18.55 0.94 5.40
CA ARG A 345 17.55 1.83 4.78
C ARG A 345 16.18 1.18 4.67
N VAL A 346 15.18 1.98 4.34
CA VAL A 346 13.86 1.53 3.90
C VAL A 346 13.82 1.67 2.38
N ALA A 347 13.78 0.54 1.68
CA ALA A 347 13.67 0.49 0.23
C ALA A 347 12.22 0.70 -0.21
N ALA A 348 12.01 1.55 -1.22
CA ALA A 348 10.71 1.85 -1.79
C ALA A 348 10.61 1.27 -3.21
N TRP A 349 9.75 0.27 -3.38
CA TRP A 349 9.54 -0.44 -4.62
C TRP A 349 8.21 -0.04 -5.27
N ARG A 350 8.25 0.23 -6.57
CA ARG A 350 7.08 0.59 -7.38
C ARG A 350 7.34 0.27 -8.86
N LEU A 351 6.28 0.20 -9.67
CA LEU A 351 6.39 -0.10 -11.10
C LEU A 351 7.23 0.91 -11.91
N GLY A 352 7.34 2.14 -11.42
CA GLY A 352 8.05 3.24 -12.07
C GLY A 352 7.31 3.82 -13.30
N PRO A 353 7.86 4.89 -13.91
CA PRO A 353 7.22 5.61 -15.01
C PRO A 353 7.03 4.75 -16.27
N GLY A 354 7.87 3.73 -16.47
CA GLY A 354 7.74 2.79 -17.59
C GLY A 354 6.56 1.81 -17.47
N GLY A 355 5.95 1.69 -16.28
CA GLY A 355 4.76 0.88 -16.04
C GLY A 355 4.81 -0.56 -16.55
N LEU A 356 3.65 -1.20 -16.66
CA LEU A 356 3.50 -2.45 -17.40
C LEU A 356 2.92 -2.18 -18.79
N SER A 357 3.13 -3.11 -19.72
CA SER A 357 2.37 -3.07 -20.97
C SER A 357 0.87 -3.22 -20.67
N ALA A 358 -0.01 -2.74 -21.55
CA ALA A 358 -1.45 -2.85 -21.34
C ALA A 358 -1.91 -4.32 -21.14
N GLU A 359 -1.23 -5.27 -21.78
CA GLU A 359 -1.50 -6.70 -21.62
C GLU A 359 -1.00 -7.24 -20.28
N ASP A 360 0.27 -6.97 -19.91
CA ASP A 360 0.84 -7.38 -18.63
C ASP A 360 0.00 -6.79 -17.48
N GLY A 361 -0.33 -5.50 -17.57
CA GLY A 361 -1.13 -4.77 -16.59
C GLY A 361 -2.51 -5.39 -16.39
N ARG A 362 -3.20 -5.81 -17.46
CA ARG A 362 -4.50 -6.49 -17.37
C ARG A 362 -4.38 -7.84 -16.65
N ARG A 363 -3.34 -8.63 -16.95
CA ARG A 363 -3.10 -9.92 -16.33
C ARG A 363 -2.80 -9.78 -14.83
N ILE A 364 -1.95 -8.82 -14.45
CA ILE A 364 -1.68 -8.51 -13.04
C ILE A 364 -2.93 -7.98 -12.33
N ALA A 365 -3.68 -7.07 -12.96
CA ALA A 365 -4.90 -6.54 -12.38
C ALA A 365 -5.94 -7.63 -12.08
N PHE A 366 -6.10 -8.62 -12.97
CA PHE A 366 -7.05 -9.70 -12.77
C PHE A 366 -6.54 -10.78 -11.79
N HIS A 367 -5.39 -11.39 -12.09
CA HIS A 367 -4.93 -12.57 -11.34
C HIS A 367 -4.30 -12.23 -9.99
N ILE A 368 -3.70 -11.05 -9.85
CA ILE A 368 -3.06 -10.60 -8.61
C ILE A 368 -3.96 -9.63 -7.87
N ARG A 369 -4.27 -8.47 -8.44
CA ARG A 369 -5.00 -7.42 -7.69
C ARG A 369 -6.42 -7.85 -7.32
N PHE A 370 -7.22 -8.38 -8.24
CA PHE A 370 -8.61 -8.75 -7.92
C PHE A 370 -8.73 -10.06 -7.16
N ASN A 371 -8.01 -11.10 -7.60
CA ASN A 371 -8.20 -12.45 -7.05
C ASN A 371 -7.28 -12.76 -5.86
N ARG A 372 -6.11 -12.12 -5.77
CA ARG A 372 -5.04 -12.48 -4.81
C ARG A 372 -4.34 -11.25 -4.24
N ALA A 373 -5.10 -10.19 -3.89
CA ALA A 373 -4.54 -8.90 -3.50
C ALA A 373 -3.52 -9.01 -2.34
N SER A 374 -3.73 -9.95 -1.42
CA SER A 374 -2.84 -10.22 -0.29
C SER A 374 -1.42 -10.66 -0.72
N SER A 375 -1.25 -11.19 -1.93
CA SER A 375 0.07 -11.55 -2.47
C SER A 375 0.98 -10.36 -2.70
N LEU A 376 0.45 -9.13 -2.79
CA LEU A 376 1.24 -7.91 -2.88
C LEU A 376 2.02 -7.62 -1.58
N PHE A 377 1.60 -8.18 -0.45
CA PHE A 377 2.33 -8.11 0.83
C PHE A 377 3.41 -9.20 0.96
N ALA A 378 3.47 -10.17 0.06
CA ALA A 378 4.39 -11.29 0.18
C ALA A 378 5.86 -10.81 0.12
N ARG A 379 6.72 -11.53 0.83
CA ARG A 379 8.17 -11.46 0.67
C ARG A 379 8.59 -12.22 -0.58
N CYS A 380 8.00 -13.40 -0.79
CA CYS A 380 8.33 -14.28 -1.90
C CYS A 380 7.08 -14.88 -2.56
N TRP A 381 7.11 -15.00 -3.89
CA TRP A 381 6.12 -15.71 -4.69
C TRP A 381 6.66 -17.07 -5.15
N LEU A 382 6.00 -18.15 -4.75
CA LEU A 382 6.25 -19.48 -5.32
C LEU A 382 5.30 -19.70 -6.49
N LEU A 383 5.82 -19.56 -7.70
CA LEU A 383 5.08 -19.68 -8.95
C LEU A 383 5.00 -21.16 -9.36
N VAL A 384 3.78 -21.66 -9.53
CA VAL A 384 3.50 -23.06 -9.90
C VAL A 384 2.61 -23.12 -11.15
N GLU A 385 2.58 -24.24 -11.86
CA GLU A 385 1.81 -24.33 -13.10
C GLU A 385 0.30 -24.21 -12.86
N GLY A 386 -0.27 -24.93 -11.89
CA GLY A 386 -1.71 -24.92 -11.64
C GLY A 386 -2.15 -25.07 -10.18
N GLU A 387 -3.46 -25.30 -10.03
CA GLU A 387 -4.14 -25.44 -8.74
C GLU A 387 -3.66 -26.68 -7.97
N THR A 388 -3.48 -27.81 -8.67
CA THR A 388 -3.01 -29.08 -8.08
C THR A 388 -1.71 -28.88 -7.29
N GLU A 389 -0.73 -28.22 -7.89
CA GLU A 389 0.56 -27.91 -7.26
C GLU A 389 0.37 -26.97 -6.08
N THR A 390 -0.54 -25.99 -6.19
CA THR A 390 -0.84 -25.05 -5.10
C THR A 390 -1.28 -25.79 -3.84
N TRP A 391 -2.13 -26.82 -3.96
CA TRP A 391 -2.56 -27.63 -2.82
C TRP A 391 -1.43 -28.50 -2.26
N VAL A 392 -0.78 -29.30 -3.12
CA VAL A 392 0.27 -30.25 -2.69
C VAL A 392 1.43 -29.52 -2.02
N ILE A 393 1.88 -28.42 -2.62
CA ILE A 393 3.07 -27.71 -2.15
C ILE A 393 2.83 -27.04 -0.79
N ASN A 394 1.66 -26.42 -0.57
CA ASN A 394 1.34 -25.84 0.73
C ASN A 394 1.29 -26.91 1.84
N GLU A 395 0.67 -28.05 1.55
CA GLU A 395 0.51 -29.11 2.55
C GLU A 395 1.82 -29.84 2.86
N LEU A 396 2.61 -30.18 1.84
CA LEU A 396 3.94 -30.77 2.04
C LEU A 396 4.91 -29.82 2.76
N ALA A 397 4.85 -28.52 2.48
CA ALA A 397 5.66 -27.52 3.18
C ALA A 397 5.30 -27.45 4.66
N ARG A 398 4.00 -27.42 4.98
CA ARG A 398 3.48 -27.42 6.35
C ARG A 398 3.95 -28.65 7.14
N GLN A 399 3.93 -29.83 6.51
CA GLN A 399 4.43 -31.07 7.10
C GLN A 399 5.93 -31.02 7.39
N CYS A 400 6.71 -30.34 6.55
CA CYS A 400 8.14 -30.10 6.78
C CYS A 400 8.42 -29.01 7.83
N GLY A 401 7.39 -28.46 8.49
CA GLY A 401 7.52 -27.39 9.47
C GLY A 401 7.60 -25.98 8.87
N HIS A 402 7.48 -25.83 7.55
CA HIS A 402 7.50 -24.55 6.86
C HIS A 402 6.08 -24.02 6.68
N HIS A 403 5.72 -22.99 7.45
CA HIS A 403 4.43 -22.32 7.33
C HIS A 403 4.56 -21.13 6.38
N PHE A 404 4.32 -21.35 5.08
CA PHE A 404 4.50 -20.33 4.05
C PHE A 404 3.81 -19.00 4.34
N ASP A 405 2.58 -19.03 4.84
CA ASP A 405 1.87 -17.80 5.22
C ASP A 405 2.59 -16.98 6.29
N ALA A 406 3.21 -17.65 7.28
CA ALA A 406 3.97 -17.00 8.36
C ALA A 406 5.34 -16.48 7.87
N GLU A 407 5.94 -17.15 6.90
CA GLU A 407 7.20 -16.74 6.26
C GLU A 407 7.00 -15.62 5.21
N GLY A 408 5.75 -15.26 4.90
CA GLY A 408 5.43 -14.28 3.86
C GLY A 408 5.58 -14.84 2.44
N ILE A 409 5.43 -16.16 2.27
CA ILE A 409 5.46 -16.85 0.98
C ILE A 409 4.03 -17.03 0.48
N LYS A 410 3.78 -16.69 -0.78
CA LYS A 410 2.50 -16.98 -1.45
C LYS A 410 2.69 -17.85 -2.67
N VAL A 411 1.96 -18.96 -2.72
CA VAL A 411 1.93 -19.87 -3.87
C VAL A 411 0.94 -19.33 -4.90
N ILE A 412 1.38 -19.13 -6.14
CA ILE A 412 0.58 -18.50 -7.20
C ILE A 412 0.69 -19.34 -8.46
N GLU A 413 -0.46 -19.82 -8.95
CA GLU A 413 -0.53 -20.47 -10.26
C GLU A 413 -0.29 -19.46 -11.39
N PHE A 414 0.49 -19.85 -12.40
CA PHE A 414 0.82 -18.99 -13.53
C PHE A 414 0.26 -19.46 -14.88
N ALA A 415 -0.38 -20.64 -14.99
CA ALA A 415 -0.92 -21.11 -16.26
C ALA A 415 -1.88 -20.09 -16.91
N GLN A 416 -2.71 -19.42 -16.12
CA GLN A 416 -3.68 -18.44 -16.63
C GLN A 416 -3.11 -17.02 -16.77
N SER A 417 -2.26 -16.58 -15.83
CA SER A 417 -1.68 -15.23 -15.86
C SER A 417 -0.50 -15.10 -16.81
N GLY A 418 0.16 -16.22 -17.13
CA GLY A 418 1.47 -16.26 -17.76
C GLY A 418 2.60 -15.97 -16.77
N LEU A 419 3.74 -16.60 -17.00
CA LEU A 419 4.92 -16.51 -16.13
C LEU A 419 5.64 -15.16 -16.24
N LYS A 420 5.90 -14.70 -17.47
CA LYS A 420 6.68 -13.47 -17.73
C LYS A 420 6.08 -12.20 -17.09
N PRO A 421 4.76 -11.94 -17.15
CA PRO A 421 4.15 -10.79 -16.49
C PRO A 421 4.34 -10.82 -14.96
N LEU A 422 4.19 -11.99 -14.34
CA LEU A 422 4.36 -12.17 -12.89
C LEU A 422 5.79 -11.89 -12.46
N VAL A 423 6.79 -12.51 -13.11
CA VAL A 423 8.21 -12.31 -12.77
C VAL A 423 8.61 -10.85 -12.99
N LYS A 424 8.18 -10.24 -14.10
CA LYS A 424 8.45 -8.82 -14.38
C LYS A 424 7.86 -7.89 -13.32
N PHE A 425 6.63 -8.18 -12.86
CA PHE A 425 5.99 -7.42 -11.79
C PHE A 425 6.71 -7.62 -10.45
N ALA A 426 6.98 -8.87 -10.06
CA ALA A 426 7.66 -9.21 -8.81
C ALA A 426 8.99 -8.48 -8.69
N ARG A 427 9.85 -8.52 -9.73
CA ARG A 427 11.14 -7.82 -9.76
C ARG A 427 11.00 -6.30 -9.57
N ARG A 428 10.00 -5.67 -10.17
CA ARG A 428 9.78 -4.21 -10.02
C ARG A 428 9.20 -3.83 -8.66
N MET A 429 8.47 -4.74 -8.02
CA MET A 429 7.90 -4.54 -6.69
C MET A 429 8.81 -5.06 -5.56
N GLY A 430 10.01 -5.55 -5.90
CA GLY A 430 10.97 -6.11 -4.95
C GLY A 430 10.49 -7.38 -4.26
N ILE A 431 9.56 -8.11 -4.88
CA ILE A 431 9.04 -9.38 -4.36
C ILE A 431 9.96 -10.48 -4.88
N GLU A 432 10.52 -11.27 -3.98
CA GLU A 432 11.30 -12.45 -4.35
C GLU A 432 10.40 -13.47 -5.04
N TRP A 433 10.97 -14.36 -5.83
CA TRP A 433 10.17 -15.33 -6.57
C TRP A 433 10.92 -16.64 -6.78
N HIS A 434 10.20 -17.73 -6.92
CA HIS A 434 10.74 -19.04 -7.28
C HIS A 434 9.75 -19.74 -8.18
N VAL A 435 10.22 -20.47 -9.18
CA VAL A 435 9.37 -21.15 -10.17
C VAL A 435 9.52 -22.65 -10.06
N LEU A 436 8.41 -23.35 -9.87
CA LEU A 436 8.30 -24.79 -10.02
C LEU A 436 7.67 -25.09 -11.39
N VAL A 437 8.34 -25.92 -12.18
CA VAL A 437 7.84 -26.40 -13.48
C VAL A 437 7.86 -27.91 -13.57
N ASP A 438 6.95 -28.43 -14.36
CA ASP A 438 6.88 -29.82 -14.77
C ASP A 438 8.05 -30.18 -15.72
N GLY A 439 8.30 -31.47 -15.92
CA GLY A 439 9.36 -31.95 -16.81
C GLY A 439 8.90 -32.25 -18.23
N ASP A 440 7.67 -31.90 -18.58
CA ASP A 440 7.13 -32.04 -19.93
C ASP A 440 7.65 -30.95 -20.90
N GLU A 441 7.15 -30.95 -22.14
CA GLU A 441 7.59 -29.98 -23.15
C GLU A 441 7.13 -28.54 -22.83
N ALA A 442 6.05 -28.35 -22.08
CA ALA A 442 5.60 -27.02 -21.65
C ALA A 442 6.49 -26.49 -20.52
N GLY A 443 6.74 -27.30 -19.49
CA GLY A 443 7.65 -27.01 -18.38
C GLY A 443 9.06 -26.66 -18.85
N LYS A 444 9.59 -27.36 -19.87
CA LYS A 444 10.87 -27.00 -20.50
C LYS A 444 10.87 -25.61 -21.12
N LYS A 445 9.76 -25.17 -21.75
CA LYS A 445 9.62 -23.81 -22.29
C LYS A 445 9.54 -22.75 -21.19
N TYR A 446 8.85 -23.07 -20.08
CA TYR A 446 8.82 -22.20 -18.91
C TYR A 446 10.20 -22.06 -18.27
N ALA A 447 10.93 -23.17 -18.09
CA ALA A 447 12.32 -23.16 -17.62
C ALA A 447 13.22 -22.31 -18.52
N ALA A 448 13.12 -22.45 -19.85
CA ALA A 448 13.87 -21.62 -20.79
C ALA A 448 13.52 -20.13 -20.67
N THR A 449 12.24 -19.80 -20.43
CA THR A 449 11.80 -18.42 -20.19
C THR A 449 12.43 -17.86 -18.91
N VAL A 450 12.46 -18.64 -17.82
CA VAL A 450 13.12 -18.24 -16.57
C VAL A 450 14.60 -17.99 -16.79
N ARG A 451 15.33 -18.92 -17.42
CA ARG A 451 16.75 -18.75 -17.74
C ARG A 451 17.03 -17.50 -18.56
N SER A 452 16.18 -17.21 -19.55
CA SER A 452 16.28 -15.98 -20.35
C SER A 452 16.08 -14.72 -19.51
N LEU A 453 15.22 -14.73 -18.50
CA LEU A 453 15.01 -13.59 -17.60
C LEU A 453 16.16 -13.39 -16.60
N LEU A 454 16.90 -14.45 -16.30
CA LEU A 454 18.07 -14.47 -15.42
C LEU A 454 19.40 -14.30 -16.18
N ASN A 455 19.35 -13.95 -17.48
CA ASN A 455 20.53 -13.82 -18.35
C ASN A 455 21.45 -15.07 -18.35
N ASN A 456 20.89 -16.26 -18.11
CA ASN A 456 21.60 -17.53 -17.95
C ASN A 456 22.63 -17.57 -16.81
N ASP A 457 22.44 -16.79 -15.74
CA ASP A 457 23.21 -16.95 -14.51
C ASP A 457 22.84 -18.27 -13.82
N ARG A 458 23.85 -19.14 -13.62
CA ARG A 458 23.67 -20.47 -13.04
C ARG A 458 23.40 -20.46 -11.54
N GLU A 459 23.90 -19.46 -10.82
CA GLU A 459 23.65 -19.35 -9.39
C GLU A 459 22.21 -18.85 -9.16
N GLU A 460 21.78 -17.82 -9.90
CA GLU A 460 20.40 -17.34 -9.86
C GLU A 460 19.40 -18.40 -10.37
N GLU A 461 19.76 -19.22 -11.37
CA GLU A 461 18.89 -20.32 -11.83
C GLU A 461 18.59 -21.30 -10.68
N ARG A 462 19.60 -21.65 -9.89
CA ARG A 462 19.38 -22.53 -8.72
C ARG A 462 18.46 -21.88 -7.71
N GLU A 463 18.60 -20.58 -7.48
CA GLU A 463 17.78 -19.83 -6.54
C GLU A 463 16.32 -19.71 -7.00
N HIS A 464 16.07 -19.57 -8.29
CA HIS A 464 14.75 -19.19 -8.83
C HIS A 464 14.02 -20.29 -9.62
N LEU A 465 14.63 -21.44 -9.89
CA LEU A 465 14.01 -22.51 -10.70
C LEU A 465 14.16 -23.90 -10.06
N THR A 466 13.05 -24.63 -10.02
CA THR A 466 13.00 -26.07 -9.77
C THR A 466 12.21 -26.73 -10.90
N ALA A 467 12.84 -27.66 -11.62
CA ALA A 467 12.18 -28.47 -12.64
C ALA A 467 12.01 -29.90 -12.13
N LEU A 468 10.80 -30.48 -12.30
CA LEU A 468 10.54 -31.84 -11.88
C LEU A 468 11.28 -32.86 -12.77
N PRO A 469 11.94 -33.89 -12.20
CA PRO A 469 12.56 -34.98 -12.95
C PRO A 469 11.53 -36.04 -13.38
N ALA A 470 10.32 -35.61 -13.74
CA ALA A 470 9.20 -36.44 -14.20
C ALA A 470 8.30 -35.62 -15.13
N LEU A 471 7.36 -36.29 -15.80
CA LEU A 471 6.47 -35.62 -16.75
C LEU A 471 5.67 -34.49 -16.09
N ASP A 472 5.08 -34.78 -14.94
CA ASP A 472 4.23 -33.89 -14.15
C ASP A 472 4.34 -34.25 -12.66
N MET A 473 3.64 -33.50 -11.81
CA MET A 473 3.55 -33.73 -10.37
C MET A 473 3.10 -35.16 -10.02
N GLU A 474 2.10 -35.70 -10.73
CA GLU A 474 1.54 -37.02 -10.44
C GLU A 474 2.55 -38.14 -10.71
N HIS A 475 3.23 -38.09 -11.85
CA HIS A 475 4.29 -39.04 -12.20
C HIS A 475 5.49 -38.90 -11.26
N PHE A 476 5.79 -37.68 -10.80
CA PHE A 476 6.83 -37.47 -9.81
C PHE A 476 6.47 -38.17 -8.49
N MET A 477 5.30 -37.89 -7.92
CA MET A 477 4.88 -38.47 -6.65
C MET A 477 4.72 -39.99 -6.71
N TYR A 478 4.20 -40.54 -7.82
CA TYR A 478 4.14 -42.00 -8.02
C TYR A 478 5.52 -42.66 -7.87
N ARG A 479 6.56 -42.05 -8.47
CA ARG A 479 7.95 -42.57 -8.40
C ARG A 479 8.61 -42.36 -7.05
N GLN A 480 8.16 -41.37 -6.27
CA GLN A 480 8.68 -41.05 -4.94
C GLN A 480 8.00 -41.86 -3.83
N GLY A 481 7.47 -43.05 -4.13
CA GLY A 481 6.94 -43.98 -3.14
C GLY A 481 5.46 -43.83 -2.81
N PHE A 482 4.69 -43.01 -3.55
CA PHE A 482 3.24 -42.87 -3.35
C PHE A 482 2.41 -43.73 -4.29
N ALA A 483 3.02 -44.67 -5.03
CA ALA A 483 2.33 -45.52 -6.00
C ALA A 483 1.09 -46.24 -5.44
N ASP A 484 1.13 -46.68 -4.19
CA ASP A 484 0.02 -47.34 -3.50
C ASP A 484 -1.22 -46.43 -3.36
N VAL A 485 -1.03 -45.12 -3.19
CA VAL A 485 -2.13 -44.14 -3.18
C VAL A 485 -2.84 -44.12 -4.54
N PHE A 486 -2.08 -44.08 -5.63
CA PHE A 486 -2.64 -44.08 -6.98
C PHE A 486 -3.38 -45.39 -7.28
N HIS A 487 -2.84 -46.54 -6.85
CA HIS A 487 -3.52 -47.84 -6.99
C HIS A 487 -4.81 -47.90 -6.18
N ARG A 488 -4.79 -47.43 -4.93
CA ARG A 488 -5.95 -47.36 -4.04
C ARG A 488 -7.07 -46.49 -4.65
N VAL A 489 -6.73 -45.28 -5.10
CA VAL A 489 -7.69 -44.36 -5.73
C VAL A 489 -8.21 -44.91 -7.06
N ALA A 490 -7.36 -45.54 -7.87
CA ALA A 490 -7.76 -46.20 -9.11
C ALA A 490 -8.56 -47.50 -8.91
N GLN A 491 -8.69 -47.99 -7.66
CA GLN A 491 -9.21 -49.32 -7.30
C GLN A 491 -8.55 -50.43 -8.12
N LEU A 492 -7.23 -50.40 -8.18
CA LEU A 492 -6.41 -51.39 -8.84
C LEU A 492 -5.58 -52.16 -7.80
N PRO A 493 -5.40 -53.48 -7.96
CA PRO A 493 -4.43 -54.22 -7.15
C PRO A 493 -3.01 -53.70 -7.38
N PRO A 494 -2.11 -53.78 -6.38
CA PRO A 494 -0.77 -53.19 -6.45
C PRO A 494 0.12 -53.76 -7.57
N ASN A 495 -0.10 -55.02 -7.98
CA ASN A 495 0.71 -55.73 -8.99
C ASN A 495 0.03 -55.85 -10.36
N VAL A 496 -0.85 -54.91 -10.74
CA VAL A 496 -1.49 -54.95 -12.07
C VAL A 496 -0.44 -54.71 -13.16
N PRO A 497 -0.37 -55.53 -14.23
CA PRO A 497 0.53 -55.35 -15.36
C PRO A 497 0.03 -54.22 -16.28
N MET A 498 0.01 -52.99 -15.77
CA MET A 498 -0.47 -51.81 -16.47
C MET A 498 0.59 -50.70 -16.40
N ASN A 499 0.74 -49.96 -17.49
CA ASN A 499 1.66 -48.82 -17.55
C ASN A 499 1.26 -47.75 -16.51
N THR A 500 2.23 -47.19 -15.79
CA THR A 500 2.09 -46.09 -14.83
C THR A 500 1.18 -44.98 -15.34
N ARG A 501 1.33 -44.57 -16.62
CA ARG A 501 0.50 -43.52 -17.21
C ARG A 501 -0.99 -43.86 -17.17
N LYS A 502 -1.36 -45.11 -17.48
CA LYS A 502 -2.76 -45.58 -17.44
C LYS A 502 -3.30 -45.64 -16.02
N ILE A 503 -2.48 -46.03 -15.04
CA ILE A 503 -2.85 -46.06 -13.62
C ILE A 503 -3.16 -44.64 -13.14
N ILE A 504 -2.24 -43.70 -13.39
CA ILE A 504 -2.41 -42.28 -13.02
C ILE A 504 -3.65 -41.70 -13.72
N THR A 505 -3.83 -41.92 -15.02
CA THR A 505 -5.03 -41.45 -15.73
C THR A 505 -6.32 -42.02 -15.13
N LYS A 506 -6.34 -43.29 -14.73
CA LYS A 506 -7.49 -43.92 -14.10
C LYS A 506 -7.77 -43.36 -12.70
N ALA A 507 -6.72 -43.05 -11.92
CA ALA A 507 -6.85 -42.39 -10.64
C ALA A 507 -7.45 -40.98 -10.81
N ILE A 508 -6.89 -40.17 -11.71
CA ILE A 508 -7.38 -38.81 -12.01
C ILE A 508 -8.82 -38.80 -12.49
N HIS A 509 -9.21 -39.75 -13.35
CA HIS A 509 -10.61 -39.84 -13.82
C HIS A 509 -11.59 -40.16 -12.68
N ARG A 510 -11.14 -40.77 -11.58
CA ARG A 510 -11.99 -41.12 -10.45
C ARG A 510 -12.08 -40.06 -9.37
N SER A 511 -10.98 -39.37 -9.07
CA SER A 511 -10.91 -38.41 -7.95
C SER A 511 -10.46 -37.02 -8.37
N SER A 512 -10.59 -36.66 -9.65
CA SER A 512 -10.02 -35.44 -10.22
C SER A 512 -8.50 -35.30 -9.99
N LYS A 513 -7.88 -34.22 -10.49
CA LYS A 513 -6.47 -33.91 -10.20
C LYS A 513 -6.30 -33.33 -8.78
N PRO A 514 -7.08 -32.31 -8.36
CA PRO A 514 -6.95 -31.74 -7.03
C PRO A 514 -7.17 -32.75 -5.89
N ASP A 515 -8.20 -33.60 -5.94
CA ASP A 515 -8.45 -34.51 -4.81
C ASP A 515 -7.39 -35.62 -4.74
N LEU A 516 -6.86 -36.07 -5.89
CA LEU A 516 -5.71 -36.98 -5.91
C LEU A 516 -4.48 -36.36 -5.27
N ALA A 517 -4.23 -35.08 -5.57
CA ALA A 517 -3.15 -34.31 -4.95
C ALA A 517 -3.32 -34.19 -3.43
N ILE A 518 -4.54 -33.92 -2.96
CA ILE A 518 -4.87 -33.84 -1.53
C ILE A 518 -4.65 -35.20 -0.86
N GLU A 519 -5.09 -36.30 -1.46
CA GLU A 519 -4.87 -37.66 -0.95
C GLU A 519 -3.38 -37.99 -0.80
N VAL A 520 -2.57 -37.66 -1.82
CA VAL A 520 -1.12 -37.85 -1.78
C VAL A 520 -0.49 -37.00 -0.66
N ALA A 521 -0.90 -35.74 -0.53
CA ALA A 521 -0.39 -34.86 0.52
C ALA A 521 -0.80 -35.33 1.93
N MET A 522 -2.04 -35.77 2.13
CA MET A 522 -2.50 -36.35 3.40
C MET A 522 -1.73 -37.62 3.76
N GLU A 523 -1.49 -38.49 2.79
CA GLU A 523 -0.72 -39.71 2.99
C GLU A 523 0.74 -39.39 3.35
N ALA A 524 1.36 -38.39 2.71
CA ALA A 524 2.69 -37.92 3.09
C ALA A 524 2.73 -37.47 4.56
N GLY A 525 1.67 -36.77 5.01
CA GLY A 525 1.53 -36.34 6.40
C GLY A 525 1.44 -37.50 7.39
N ARG A 526 0.76 -38.59 7.03
CA ARG A 526 0.68 -39.81 7.85
C ARG A 526 2.03 -40.53 7.93
N ARG A 527 2.78 -40.56 6.83
CA ARG A 527 4.09 -41.22 6.76
C ARG A 527 5.23 -40.42 7.40
N GLY A 528 5.01 -39.12 7.63
CA GLY A 528 5.97 -38.23 8.24
C GLY A 528 6.92 -37.57 7.24
N ILE A 529 7.81 -36.72 7.76
CA ILE A 529 8.65 -35.80 6.97
C ILE A 529 9.57 -36.53 5.98
N ASP A 530 10.03 -37.73 6.32
CA ASP A 530 10.95 -38.50 5.47
C ASP A 530 10.28 -39.04 4.20
N ALA A 531 8.96 -39.12 4.18
CA ALA A 531 8.20 -39.44 2.97
C ALA A 531 8.13 -38.26 1.98
N VAL A 532 8.42 -37.03 2.42
CA VAL A 532 8.44 -35.87 1.53
C VAL A 532 9.69 -35.92 0.64
N PRO A 533 9.53 -35.84 -0.71
CA PRO A 533 10.65 -35.92 -1.63
C PRO A 533 11.78 -34.93 -1.29
N PRO A 534 13.06 -35.35 -1.30
CA PRO A 534 14.19 -34.46 -1.00
C PRO A 534 14.25 -33.21 -1.88
N LEU A 535 13.76 -33.30 -3.13
CA LEU A 535 13.64 -32.17 -4.04
C LEU A 535 12.78 -31.04 -3.44
N PHE A 536 11.60 -31.38 -2.90
CA PHE A 536 10.71 -30.40 -2.29
C PHE A 536 11.25 -29.88 -0.97
N ARG A 537 11.84 -30.71 -0.12
CA ARG A 537 12.49 -30.24 1.12
C ARG A 537 13.57 -29.19 0.84
N LYS A 538 14.40 -29.41 -0.19
CA LYS A 538 15.41 -28.43 -0.64
C LYS A 538 14.78 -27.16 -1.21
N MET A 539 13.75 -27.31 -2.05
CA MET A 539 13.02 -26.17 -2.61
C MET A 539 12.37 -25.32 -1.50
N PHE A 540 11.69 -25.92 -0.53
CA PHE A 540 11.06 -25.20 0.58
C PHE A 540 12.09 -24.41 1.39
N SER A 541 13.21 -25.05 1.74
CA SER A 541 14.30 -24.38 2.45
C SER A 541 14.82 -23.15 1.68
N ARG A 542 14.95 -23.27 0.35
CA ARG A 542 15.39 -22.18 -0.53
C ARG A 542 14.37 -21.06 -0.64
N VAL A 543 13.09 -21.38 -0.81
CA VAL A 543 12.02 -20.37 -0.88
C VAL A 543 11.88 -19.62 0.45
N VAL A 544 12.05 -20.32 1.57
CA VAL A 544 12.10 -19.71 2.91
C VAL A 544 13.33 -18.81 3.07
N TRP A 545 14.49 -19.24 2.58
CA TRP A 545 15.69 -18.40 2.57
C TRP A 545 15.49 -17.12 1.74
N LEU A 546 14.92 -17.24 0.54
CA LEU A 546 14.56 -16.07 -0.29
C LEU A 546 13.58 -15.15 0.45
N ALA A 547 12.55 -15.71 1.08
CA ALA A 547 11.54 -14.93 1.79
C ALA A 547 12.11 -14.19 3.00
N ARG A 548 13.00 -14.81 3.78
CA ARG A 548 13.67 -14.15 4.91
C ARG A 548 14.70 -13.12 4.43
N GLY A 549 15.16 -13.23 3.18
CA GLY A 549 16.24 -12.43 2.62
C GLY A 549 17.58 -12.79 3.27
N ARG A 550 18.63 -12.05 2.92
CA ARG A 550 19.90 -12.03 3.67
C ARG A 550 19.77 -11.24 4.98
N ALA A 551 18.63 -11.37 5.67
CA ALA A 551 18.40 -10.72 6.94
C ALA A 551 18.99 -11.59 8.06
N ASP A 552 20.28 -11.38 8.30
CA ASP A 552 20.87 -11.45 9.65
C ASP A 552 21.35 -10.03 10.02
#